data_AF-A0A6I8NC37-F1
#
_entry.id   AF-A0A6I8NC37-F1
#
_cell.length_a   1.000
_cell.length_b   1.000
_cell.length_c   1.000
_cell.angle_alpha   90.00
_cell.angle_beta   90.00
_cell.angle_gamma   90.00
#
_symmetry.space_group_name_H-M   'P 1'
#
loop_
_entity.id
_entity.type
_entity.pdbx_description
1 polymer ?
#
loop_
_entity_poly.entity_id
_entity_poly.type
_entity_poly.pdbx_seq_one_letter_code
_entity_poly.pdbx_strand_id
1 'polypeptide(L)'
;MEEEELERIKWHRQQLMEDIQKLKDEIADVFAQIDCFEDAEESRMAQKEKELCIGRKKFNMDPIKGIQYLIDHKLLSSKMEDIAEFLYKGEGLNKTAIGDYLGERDPLNLQVLQAFVELHQFSNLNLVQALRWVTELLWDSVSLSVKGR
;
A
#
# COMPACT_ATOMS: atom_id res chain seq x y z
N MET A 1 9.96 -72.12 10.95
CA MET A 1 8.77 -71.30 11.23
C MET A 1 9.18 -70.02 11.95
N GLU A 2 9.69 -70.05 13.18
CA GLU A 2 10.10 -68.84 13.93
C GLU A 2 11.23 -68.03 13.27
N GLU A 3 12.23 -68.71 12.70
CA GLU A 3 13.37 -68.06 12.02
C GLU A 3 12.96 -67.31 10.75
N GLU A 4 11.97 -67.83 10.02
CA GLU A 4 11.38 -67.16 8.85
C GLU A 4 10.57 -65.92 9.26
N GLU A 5 9.89 -65.95 10.41
CA GLU A 5 9.17 -64.78 10.94
C GLU A 5 10.14 -63.67 11.33
N LEU A 6 11.26 -64.04 11.97
CA LEU A 6 12.30 -63.11 12.36
C LEU A 6 12.93 -62.42 11.14
N GLU A 7 13.20 -63.18 10.06
CA GLU A 7 13.70 -62.62 8.81
C GLU A 7 12.68 -61.67 8.14
N ARG A 8 11.38 -62.00 8.16
CA ARG A 8 10.33 -61.07 7.68
C ARG A 8 10.31 -59.77 8.48
N ILE A 9 10.42 -59.85 9.81
CA ILE A 9 10.44 -58.65 10.69
C ILE A 9 11.69 -57.81 10.42
N LYS A 10 12.86 -58.44 10.27
CA LYS A 10 14.10 -57.72 9.93
C LYS A 10 14.00 -57.02 8.58
N TRP A 11 13.48 -57.70 7.57
CA TRP A 11 13.29 -57.13 6.24
C TRP A 11 12.33 -55.94 6.28
N HIS A 12 11.20 -56.08 6.97
CA HIS A 12 10.23 -55.00 7.10
C HIS A 12 10.81 -53.79 7.87
N ARG A 13 11.57 -54.05 8.94
CA ARG A 13 12.29 -53.00 9.67
C ARG A 13 13.31 -52.27 8.78
N GLN A 14 14.01 -53.00 7.93
CA GLN A 14 14.97 -52.43 6.98
C GLN A 14 14.26 -51.48 5.99
N GLN A 15 13.13 -51.92 5.44
CA GLN A 15 12.31 -51.08 4.54
C GLN A 15 11.79 -49.83 5.24
N LEU A 16 11.24 -49.95 6.46
CA LEU A 16 10.78 -48.78 7.22
C LEU A 16 11.92 -47.79 7.52
N MET A 17 13.13 -48.28 7.77
CA MET A 17 14.30 -47.43 7.98
C MET A 17 14.70 -46.69 6.70
N GLU A 18 14.64 -47.36 5.55
CA GLU A 18 14.90 -46.75 4.23
C GLU A 18 13.84 -45.70 3.90
N ASP A 19 12.56 -45.99 4.14
CA ASP A 19 11.46 -45.06 3.91
C ASP A 19 11.56 -43.83 4.83
N ILE A 20 11.87 -44.02 6.13
CA ILE A 20 12.09 -42.91 7.06
C ILE A 20 13.26 -42.04 6.60
N GLN A 21 14.34 -42.66 6.12
CA GLN A 21 15.50 -41.91 5.62
C GLN A 21 15.13 -41.11 4.38
N LYS A 22 14.41 -41.73 3.44
CA LYS A 22 13.95 -41.05 2.22
C LYS A 22 13.03 -39.88 2.55
N LEU A 23 12.07 -40.06 3.47
CA LEU A 23 11.19 -38.99 3.92
C LEU A 23 11.97 -37.85 4.60
N LYS A 24 13.02 -38.17 5.37
CA LYS A 24 13.89 -37.15 5.96
C LYS A 24 14.61 -36.33 4.89
N ASP A 25 15.13 -37.00 3.86
CA ASP A 25 15.83 -36.34 2.76
C ASP A 25 14.86 -35.46 1.95
N GLU A 26 13.66 -35.96 1.65
CA GLU A 26 12.59 -35.17 1.00
C GLU A 26 12.17 -33.95 1.83
N ILE A 27 12.03 -34.10 3.14
CA ILE A 27 11.72 -32.98 4.05
C ILE A 27 12.86 -31.95 4.02
N ALA A 28 14.12 -32.38 4.04
CA ALA A 28 15.27 -31.48 3.98
C ALA A 28 15.30 -30.68 2.65
N ASP A 29 15.01 -31.33 1.53
CA ASP A 29 14.92 -30.67 0.22
C ASP A 29 13.78 -29.66 0.15
N VAL A 30 12.63 -29.96 0.76
CA VAL A 30 11.49 -29.04 0.82
C VAL A 30 11.84 -27.82 1.68
N PHE A 31 12.48 -28.01 2.84
CA PHE A 31 12.92 -26.89 3.68
C PHE A 31 13.91 -25.98 2.95
N ALA A 32 14.92 -26.56 2.29
CA ALA A 32 15.88 -25.77 1.50
C ALA A 32 15.20 -24.95 0.39
N GLN A 33 14.16 -25.50 -0.25
CA GLN A 33 13.37 -24.78 -1.25
C GLN A 33 12.56 -23.63 -0.64
N ILE A 34 11.97 -23.84 0.54
CA ILE A 34 11.21 -22.79 1.26
C ILE A 34 12.14 -21.64 1.64
N ASP A 35 13.29 -21.93 2.26
CA ASP A 35 14.27 -20.90 2.66
C ASP A 35 14.74 -20.09 1.45
N CYS A 36 15.06 -20.75 0.34
CA CYS A 36 15.45 -20.09 -0.90
C CYS A 36 14.34 -19.18 -1.47
N PHE A 37 13.07 -19.57 -1.31
CA PHE A 37 11.93 -18.77 -1.75
C PHE A 37 11.72 -17.54 -0.85
N GLU A 38 11.85 -17.72 0.46
CA GLU A 38 11.76 -16.65 1.46
C GLU A 38 12.84 -15.59 1.26
N ASP A 39 14.11 -15.99 1.13
CA ASP A 39 15.23 -15.07 0.86
C ASP A 39 15.01 -14.26 -0.43
N ALA A 40 14.54 -14.95 -1.48
CA ALA A 40 14.27 -14.31 -2.75
C ALA A 40 13.09 -13.31 -2.66
N GLU A 41 12.07 -13.61 -1.85
CA GLU A 41 10.95 -12.69 -1.61
C GLU A 41 11.35 -11.50 -0.74
N GLU A 42 12.15 -11.71 0.32
CA GLU A 42 12.68 -10.64 1.16
C GLU A 42 13.56 -9.68 0.33
N SER A 43 14.44 -10.22 -0.52
CA SER A 43 15.25 -9.42 -1.43
C SER A 43 14.41 -8.59 -2.40
N ARG A 44 13.36 -9.18 -2.98
CA ARG A 44 12.41 -8.48 -3.86
C ARG A 44 11.68 -7.35 -3.12
N MET A 45 11.19 -7.61 -1.91
CA MET A 45 10.51 -6.61 -1.08
C MET A 45 11.45 -5.47 -0.70
N ALA A 46 12.68 -5.79 -0.27
CA ALA A 46 13.69 -4.80 0.08
C ALA A 46 14.08 -3.92 -1.12
N GLN A 47 14.20 -4.51 -2.30
CA GLN A 47 14.46 -3.76 -3.54
C GLN A 47 13.29 -2.82 -3.87
N LYS A 48 12.04 -3.31 -3.77
CA LYS A 48 10.85 -2.49 -4.02
C LYS A 48 10.75 -1.31 -3.06
N GLU A 49 11.03 -1.52 -1.78
CA GLU A 49 11.01 -0.46 -0.77
C GLU A 49 12.11 0.59 -1.01
N LYS A 50 13.29 0.15 -1.44
CA LYS A 50 14.39 1.06 -1.81
C LYS A 50 13.99 1.96 -2.98
N GLU A 51 13.36 1.39 -4.01
CA GLU A 51 12.88 2.13 -5.17
C GLU A 51 11.75 3.11 -4.81
N LEU A 52 10.84 2.71 -3.91
CA LEU A 52 9.81 3.61 -3.35
C LEU A 52 10.43 4.79 -2.61
N CYS A 53 11.45 4.56 -1.78
CA CYS A 53 12.16 5.60 -1.06
C CYS A 53 12.84 6.60 -2.03
N ILE A 54 13.44 6.11 -3.11
CA ILE A 54 13.99 6.96 -4.17
C ILE A 54 12.89 7.77 -4.85
N GLY A 55 11.76 7.14 -5.19
CA GLY A 55 10.61 7.81 -5.80
C GLY A 55 10.03 8.93 -4.91
N ARG A 56 9.88 8.69 -3.60
CA ARG A 56 9.46 9.70 -2.61
C ARG A 56 10.43 10.88 -2.56
N LYS A 57 11.74 10.61 -2.56
CA LYS A 57 12.76 11.67 -2.61
C LYS A 57 12.67 12.50 -3.89
N LYS A 58 12.48 11.84 -5.04
CA LYS A 58 12.29 12.52 -6.33
C LYS A 58 11.03 13.38 -6.32
N PHE A 59 9.92 12.87 -5.79
CA PHE A 59 8.68 13.62 -5.64
C PHE A 59 8.88 14.88 -4.80
N ASN A 60 9.62 14.79 -3.70
CA ASN A 60 9.90 15.94 -2.84
C ASN A 60 10.77 17.01 -3.50
N MET A 61 11.53 16.65 -4.56
CA MET A 61 12.32 17.61 -5.34
C MET A 61 11.55 18.17 -6.54
N ASP A 62 10.80 17.31 -7.22
CA ASP A 62 10.01 17.61 -8.41
C ASP A 62 8.82 16.64 -8.44
N PRO A 63 7.62 17.10 -8.05
CA PRO A 63 6.46 16.22 -7.88
C PRO A 63 6.07 15.49 -9.18
N ILE A 64 6.17 16.17 -10.32
CA ILE A 64 5.81 15.61 -11.63
C ILE A 64 6.79 14.49 -11.99
N LYS A 65 8.09 14.74 -11.88
CA LYS A 65 9.11 13.71 -12.15
C LYS A 65 9.07 12.57 -11.14
N GLY A 66 8.70 12.84 -9.89
CA GLY A 66 8.54 11.82 -8.86
C GLY A 66 7.41 10.84 -9.18
N ILE A 67 6.23 11.34 -9.55
CA ILE A 67 5.10 10.50 -9.97
C ILE A 67 5.46 9.71 -11.23
N GLN A 68 6.08 10.35 -12.23
CA GLN A 68 6.52 9.65 -13.44
C GLN A 68 7.49 8.50 -13.11
N TYR A 69 8.47 8.74 -12.24
CA TYR A 69 9.42 7.70 -11.81
C TYR A 69 8.71 6.51 -11.16
N LEU A 70 7.74 6.78 -10.29
CA LEU A 70 6.98 5.74 -9.60
C LEU A 70 6.13 4.91 -10.58
N ILE A 71 5.57 5.54 -11.60
CA ILE A 71 4.81 4.87 -12.67
C ILE A 71 5.73 4.03 -13.55
N ASP A 72 6.86 4.58 -14.00
CA ASP A 72 7.82 3.90 -14.86
C ASP A 72 8.41 2.63 -14.20
N HIS A 73 8.63 2.69 -12.88
CA HIS A 73 9.13 1.56 -12.08
C HIS A 73 8.01 0.61 -11.60
N LYS A 74 6.77 0.82 -12.06
CA LYS A 74 5.58 0.02 -11.68
C LYS A 74 5.33 -0.04 -10.17
N LEU A 75 5.75 1.01 -9.46
CA LEU A 75 5.54 1.18 -8.03
C LEU A 75 4.21 1.88 -7.75
N LEU A 76 3.75 2.67 -8.71
CA LEU A 76 2.47 3.36 -8.72
C LEU A 76 1.79 3.13 -10.07
N SER A 77 0.48 3.03 -10.05
CA SER A 77 -0.34 2.94 -11.26
C SER A 77 -0.52 4.34 -11.86
N SER A 78 -0.76 4.43 -13.16
CA SER A 78 -1.07 5.71 -13.82
C SER A 78 -2.52 6.18 -13.61
N LYS A 79 -3.30 5.46 -12.79
CA LYS A 79 -4.67 5.82 -12.44
C LYS A 79 -4.71 6.96 -11.44
N MET A 80 -5.66 7.87 -11.62
CA MET A 80 -5.82 9.04 -10.76
C MET A 80 -6.12 8.69 -9.30
N GLU A 81 -6.89 7.62 -9.07
CA GLU A 81 -7.28 7.15 -7.75
C GLU A 81 -6.07 6.61 -6.98
N ASP A 82 -5.22 5.84 -7.67
CA ASP A 82 -4.00 5.27 -7.08
C ASP A 82 -2.99 6.37 -6.72
N ILE A 83 -2.83 7.38 -7.59
CA ILE A 83 -2.00 8.55 -7.32
C ILE A 83 -2.57 9.34 -6.13
N ALA A 84 -3.89 9.55 -6.10
CA ALA A 84 -4.54 10.25 -5.00
C ALA A 84 -4.38 9.51 -3.66
N GLU A 85 -4.49 8.17 -3.65
CA GLU A 85 -4.27 7.36 -2.45
C GLU A 85 -2.81 7.43 -1.98
N PHE A 86 -1.85 7.44 -2.92
CA PHE A 86 -0.44 7.62 -2.61
C PHE A 86 -0.16 8.98 -1.95
N LEU A 87 -0.71 10.06 -2.51
CA LEU A 87 -0.60 11.40 -1.94
C LEU A 87 -1.32 11.48 -0.57
N TYR A 88 -2.46 10.80 -0.42
CA TYR A 88 -3.25 10.77 0.80
C TYR A 88 -2.52 10.07 1.94
N LYS A 89 -1.89 8.92 1.68
CA LYS A 89 -1.05 8.21 2.67
C LYS A 89 0.08 9.11 3.17
N GLY A 90 0.64 9.95 2.28
CA GLY A 90 1.58 11.01 2.65
C GLY A 90 2.89 10.52 3.29
N GLU A 91 3.19 9.22 3.24
CA GLU A 91 4.32 8.63 3.95
C GLU A 91 5.63 9.04 3.25
N GLY A 92 6.45 9.84 3.94
CA GLY A 92 7.73 10.34 3.42
C GLY A 92 7.60 11.42 2.34
N LEU A 93 6.40 11.98 2.13
CA LEU A 93 6.15 13.05 1.17
C LEU A 93 6.08 14.42 1.86
N ASN A 94 6.65 15.44 1.23
CA ASN A 94 6.57 16.81 1.70
C ASN A 94 5.18 17.39 1.38
N LYS A 95 4.48 17.90 2.40
CA LYS A 95 3.14 18.50 2.25
C LYS A 95 3.12 19.68 1.26
N THR A 96 4.20 20.44 1.18
CA THR A 96 4.33 21.51 0.19
C THR A 96 4.37 20.95 -1.23
N ALA A 97 5.19 19.92 -1.46
CA ALA A 97 5.30 19.25 -2.76
C ALA A 97 3.97 18.60 -3.21
N ILE A 98 3.20 18.06 -2.25
CA ILE A 98 1.84 17.58 -2.51
C ILE A 98 0.94 18.73 -2.96
N GLY A 99 0.95 19.86 -2.24
CA GLY A 99 0.18 21.05 -2.60
C GLY A 99 0.56 21.61 -3.97
N ASP A 100 1.85 21.65 -4.29
CA ASP A 100 2.35 22.09 -5.58
C ASP A 100 1.84 21.18 -6.71
N TYR A 101 1.91 19.86 -6.54
CA TYR A 101 1.38 18.90 -7.53
C TYR A 101 -0.14 19.03 -7.72
N LEU A 102 -0.89 19.15 -6.63
CA LEU A 102 -2.35 19.27 -6.69
C LEU A 102 -2.82 20.64 -7.20
N GLY A 103 -1.96 21.67 -7.12
CA GLY A 103 -2.21 23.02 -7.62
C GLY A 103 -1.90 23.23 -9.10
N GLU A 104 -1.35 22.21 -9.78
CA GLU A 104 -1.04 22.28 -11.21
C GLU A 104 -2.30 22.38 -12.09
N ARG A 105 -2.15 22.99 -13.27
CA ARG A 105 -3.26 23.22 -14.21
C ARG A 105 -3.52 22.06 -15.17
N ASP A 106 -2.72 21.01 -15.11
CA ASP A 106 -2.86 19.85 -15.97
C ASP A 106 -4.17 19.09 -15.67
N PRO A 107 -4.96 18.68 -16.69
CA PRO A 107 -6.16 17.87 -16.51
C PRO A 107 -5.99 16.63 -15.63
N LEU A 108 -4.82 15.99 -15.64
CA LEU A 108 -4.56 14.82 -14.80
C LEU A 108 -4.43 15.21 -13.33
N ASN A 109 -3.70 16.29 -13.03
CA ASN A 109 -3.53 16.81 -11.68
C ASN A 109 -4.86 17.27 -11.07
N LEU A 110 -5.72 17.90 -11.86
CA LEU A 110 -7.06 18.31 -11.44
C LEU A 110 -7.96 17.11 -11.09
N GLN A 111 -7.87 16.04 -11.88
CA GLN A 111 -8.58 14.79 -11.62
C GLN A 111 -8.05 14.09 -10.36
N VAL A 112 -6.73 14.05 -10.18
CA VAL A 112 -6.09 13.54 -8.95
C VAL A 112 -6.51 14.36 -7.74
N LEU A 113 -6.60 15.69 -7.86
CA LEU A 113 -7.11 16.55 -6.79
C LEU A 113 -8.55 16.20 -6.43
N GLN A 114 -9.42 15.97 -7.42
CA GLN A 114 -10.80 15.56 -7.16
C GLN A 114 -10.83 14.23 -6.38
N ALA A 115 -10.10 13.22 -6.84
CA ALA A 115 -10.01 11.93 -6.14
C ALA A 115 -9.38 12.07 -4.74
N PHE A 116 -8.38 12.92 -4.57
CA PHE A 116 -7.73 13.20 -3.29
C PHE A 116 -8.68 13.85 -2.28
N VAL A 117 -9.54 14.74 -2.77
CA VAL A 117 -10.60 15.38 -1.99
C VAL A 117 -11.69 14.38 -1.62
N GLU A 118 -12.05 13.46 -2.52
CA GLU A 118 -13.01 12.38 -2.23
C GLU A 118 -12.48 11.39 -1.17
N LEU A 119 -11.16 11.13 -1.16
CA LEU A 119 -10.49 10.29 -0.14
C LEU A 119 -10.42 10.96 1.23
N HIS A 120 -10.29 12.28 1.28
CA HIS A 120 -10.51 13.04 2.49
C HIS A 120 -11.99 12.99 2.82
N GLN A 121 -12.43 11.94 3.53
CA GLN A 121 -13.76 11.93 4.13
C GLN A 121 -13.91 13.27 4.87
N PHE A 122 -14.83 14.11 4.39
CA PHE A 122 -15.19 15.40 4.97
C PHE A 122 -15.91 15.22 6.32
N SER A 123 -15.40 14.33 7.17
CA SER A 123 -15.92 14.04 8.49
C SER A 123 -15.73 15.21 9.45
N ASN A 124 -14.92 16.23 9.12
CA ASN A 124 -14.69 17.38 9.99
C ASN A 124 -14.29 18.68 9.26
N LEU A 125 -15.08 19.17 8.30
CA LEU A 125 -15.27 20.62 8.03
C LEU A 125 -16.05 20.80 6.74
N ASN A 126 -17.35 20.92 6.91
CA ASN A 126 -18.27 21.06 5.82
C ASN A 126 -18.13 22.52 5.37
N LEU A 127 -17.50 22.76 4.22
CA LEU A 127 -17.64 24.02 3.49
C LEU A 127 -19.13 24.42 3.44
N VAL A 128 -20.01 23.43 3.31
CA VAL A 128 -21.47 23.56 3.39
C VAL A 128 -21.98 24.01 4.77
N GLN A 129 -21.40 23.56 5.90
CA GLN A 129 -21.77 24.07 7.24
C GLN A 129 -21.22 25.47 7.50
N ALA A 130 -20.00 25.77 7.04
CA ALA A 130 -19.45 27.13 7.14
C ALA A 130 -20.29 28.12 6.31
N LEU A 131 -20.69 27.73 5.10
CA LEU A 131 -21.63 28.50 4.26
C LEU A 131 -23.02 28.60 4.91
N ARG A 132 -23.53 27.53 5.53
CA ARG A 132 -24.81 27.56 6.27
C ARG A 132 -24.76 28.47 7.50
N TRP A 133 -23.67 28.44 8.24
CA TRP A 133 -23.45 29.29 9.42
C TRP A 133 -23.37 30.77 9.04
N VAL A 134 -22.63 31.11 7.98
CA VAL A 134 -22.56 32.49 7.47
C VAL A 134 -23.91 32.98 6.95
N THR A 135 -24.70 32.13 6.30
CA THR A 135 -26.03 32.52 5.79
C THR A 135 -27.07 32.69 6.89
N GLU A 136 -27.05 31.86 7.94
CA GLU A 136 -27.93 32.03 9.12
C GLU A 136 -27.58 33.29 9.92
N LEU A 137 -26.29 33.57 10.15
CA LEU A 137 -25.85 34.75 10.89
C LEU A 137 -26.23 36.08 10.20
N LEU A 138 -26.21 36.10 8.86
CA LEU A 138 -26.70 37.24 8.07
C LEU A 138 -28.22 37.39 8.16
N TRP A 139 -28.97 36.29 8.17
CA TRP A 139 -30.43 36.32 8.27
C TRP A 139 -30.90 36.81 9.65
N ASP A 140 -30.24 36.38 10.72
CA ASP A 140 -30.54 36.84 12.09
C ASP A 140 -30.24 38.33 12.27
N SER A 141 -29.16 38.84 11.68
CA SER A 141 -28.85 40.28 11.68
C SER A 141 -29.90 41.12 10.93
N VAL A 142 -30.40 40.63 9.81
CA VAL A 142 -31.48 41.30 9.05
C VAL A 142 -32.81 41.23 9.82
N SER A 143 -33.10 40.10 10.48
CA SER A 143 -34.31 39.89 11.26
C SER A 143 -34.37 40.79 12.51
N LEU A 144 -33.23 41.01 13.18
CA LEU A 144 -33.10 41.96 14.30
C LEU A 144 -33.26 43.43 13.85
N SER A 145 -32.87 43.76 12.62
CA SER A 145 -33.05 45.10 12.05
C SER A 145 -34.51 45.38 11.64
N VAL A 146 -35.27 44.36 11.22
CA VAL A 146 -36.67 44.50 10.81
C VAL A 146 -37.64 44.53 12.01
N LYS A 147 -37.28 43.93 13.14
CA LYS A 147 -38.11 43.88 14.36
C LYS A 147 -37.92 45.07 15.32
N GLY A 148 -37.00 45.99 14.97
CA GLY A 148 -36.71 47.21 15.72
C GLY A 148 -37.35 48.50 15.17
N ARG A 149 -38.38 48.39 14.31
CA ARG A 149 -39.25 49.50 13.90
C ARG A 149 -40.67 49.30 14.39
#